data_AF-A0A5D0MLX7-F1
#
_entry.id   AF-A0A5D0MLX7-F1
#
_cell.length_a   1.000
_cell.length_b   1.000
_cell.length_c   1.000
_cell.angle_alpha   90.00
_cell.angle_beta   90.00
_cell.angle_gamma   90.00
#
_symmetry.space_group_name_H-M   'P 1'
#
loop_
_entity.id
_entity.type
_entity.pdbx_description
1 polymer ?
#
loop_
_entity_poly.entity_id
_entity_poly.type
_entity_poly.pdbx_seq_one_letter_code
_entity_poly.pdbx_strand_id
1 'polypeptide(L)'
;MFRKIAYLILVLFSVSILASCGGGSSDDVETVNYNRLKFDTAETNTVIPFPNDIIWASDNFPGDNVTLPTEGLNDPEKKALYSAINALNIKGLSPNTPIAIPLASDIKLSGKSLNNSIRIFDLTGYQTNPTANNFFTDIEIKQNGDMINIYPLKPMAAGHKYLVIITGDLKDYRGYPVMPSPVYKTLRDTDNCSTLGSPDLQNLCQNYEPLWGMAANLTGKKKENLLEIFTFTTADKTLGLEDFGV
;
A
#
# COMPACT_ATOMS: atom_id res chain seq x y z
N MET A 1 31.33 -21.37 -10.86
CA MET A 1 31.09 -22.61 -11.63
C MET A 1 30.57 -23.69 -10.68
N PHE A 2 29.27 -23.76 -10.36
CA PHE A 2 28.63 -24.95 -9.76
C PHE A 2 27.11 -24.95 -10.01
N ARG A 3 26.75 -25.80 -10.98
CA ARG A 3 25.56 -26.66 -11.19
C ARG A 3 24.18 -26.21 -10.71
N LYS A 4 23.32 -25.98 -11.71
CA LYS A 4 21.85 -25.98 -11.66
C LYS A 4 21.33 -27.37 -11.25
N ILE A 5 20.40 -27.42 -10.29
CA ILE A 5 19.55 -28.58 -10.03
C ILE A 5 18.12 -28.17 -10.36
N ALA A 6 17.60 -28.76 -11.43
CA ALA A 6 16.22 -28.62 -11.87
C ALA A 6 15.35 -29.61 -11.08
N TYR A 7 14.31 -29.12 -10.41
CA TYR A 7 13.25 -29.97 -9.88
C TYR A 7 12.06 -29.91 -10.82
N LEU A 8 11.85 -31.03 -11.53
CA LEU A 8 10.66 -31.34 -12.31
C LEU A 8 9.58 -31.83 -11.35
N ILE A 9 8.60 -31.00 -11.01
CA ILE A 9 7.43 -31.39 -10.24
C ILE A 9 6.29 -31.67 -11.23
N LEU A 10 6.00 -32.95 -11.44
CA LEU A 10 4.86 -33.46 -12.19
C LEU A 10 3.72 -33.73 -11.19
N VAL A 11 2.72 -32.85 -11.11
CA VAL A 11 1.51 -33.09 -10.32
C VAL A 11 0.40 -33.56 -11.25
N LEU A 12 0.08 -34.84 -11.15
CA LEU A 12 -1.12 -35.44 -11.71
C LEU A 12 -2.32 -35.03 -10.85
N PHE A 13 -3.14 -34.08 -11.33
CA PHE A 13 -4.48 -33.85 -10.79
C PHE A 13 -5.50 -34.64 -11.62
N SER A 14 -5.83 -35.83 -11.14
CA SER A 14 -7.07 -36.52 -11.46
C SER A 14 -8.16 -36.04 -10.52
N VAL A 15 -9.12 -35.25 -11.04
CA VAL A 15 -10.41 -35.04 -10.40
C VAL A 15 -11.50 -35.26 -11.45
N SER A 16 -12.09 -36.45 -11.40
CA SER A 16 -13.34 -36.77 -12.08
C SER A 16 -14.49 -36.51 -11.11
N ILE A 17 -15.31 -35.48 -11.31
CA ILE A 17 -16.69 -35.46 -10.78
C ILE A 17 -17.64 -34.80 -11.79
N LEU A 18 -18.42 -35.67 -12.41
CA LEU A 18 -19.84 -35.60 -12.82
C LEU A 18 -20.29 -34.53 -13.83
N ALA A 19 -20.63 -35.04 -15.02
CA ALA A 19 -21.66 -34.49 -15.87
C ALA A 19 -23.01 -34.46 -15.11
N SER A 20 -23.60 -33.26 -15.03
CA SER A 20 -25.01 -33.09 -14.71
C SER A 20 -25.73 -32.62 -15.96
N CYS A 21 -26.77 -33.37 -16.33
CA CYS A 21 -27.71 -33.12 -17.40
C CYS A 21 -28.73 -32.06 -16.93
N GLY A 22 -28.96 -31.01 -17.71
CA GLY A 22 -30.00 -30.03 -17.42
C GLY A 22 -29.96 -28.84 -18.37
N GLY A 23 -30.57 -28.99 -19.53
CA GLY A 23 -30.83 -27.88 -20.45
C GLY A 23 -31.85 -26.91 -19.84
N GLY A 24 -31.50 -25.63 -19.85
CA GLY A 24 -32.34 -24.50 -19.47
C GLY A 24 -31.56 -23.23 -19.80
N SER A 25 -32.21 -22.28 -20.49
CA SER A 25 -31.63 -21.03 -20.99
C SER A 25 -30.56 -20.46 -20.07
N SER A 26 -29.37 -20.30 -20.62
CA SER A 26 -28.34 -19.46 -20.01
C SER A 26 -28.84 -18.02 -20.10
N ASP A 27 -29.50 -17.55 -19.03
CA ASP A 27 -29.38 -16.14 -18.68
C ASP A 27 -27.89 -15.87 -18.60
N ASP A 28 -27.41 -14.97 -19.47
CA ASP A 28 -26.02 -14.52 -19.44
C ASP A 28 -25.74 -14.03 -18.01
N VAL A 29 -24.96 -14.80 -17.25
CA VAL A 29 -24.42 -14.34 -15.98
C VAL A 29 -23.53 -13.17 -16.33
N GLU A 30 -24.03 -11.94 -16.13
CA GLU A 30 -23.23 -10.73 -16.27
C GLU A 30 -22.01 -10.90 -15.35
N THR A 31 -20.85 -11.10 -15.97
CA THR A 31 -19.58 -11.09 -15.25
C THR A 31 -19.30 -9.65 -14.87
N VAL A 32 -19.74 -9.26 -13.67
CA VAL A 32 -19.52 -7.91 -13.15
C VAL A 32 -18.02 -7.68 -13.00
N ASN A 33 -17.48 -6.80 -13.85
CA ASN A 33 -16.09 -6.38 -13.75
C ASN A 33 -15.94 -5.34 -12.61
N TYR A 34 -15.32 -5.76 -11.51
CA TYR A 34 -15.06 -4.92 -10.34
C TYR A 34 -13.69 -4.25 -10.42
N ASN A 35 -13.62 -2.97 -10.04
CA ASN A 35 -12.33 -2.33 -9.80
C ASN A 35 -11.72 -2.87 -8.48
N ARG A 36 -10.39 -2.84 -8.38
CA ARG A 36 -9.65 -3.30 -7.20
C ARG A 36 -8.50 -2.36 -6.90
N LEU A 37 -8.09 -2.31 -5.64
CA LEU A 37 -6.80 -1.74 -5.28
C LEU A 37 -5.68 -2.69 -5.72
N LYS A 38 -4.55 -2.15 -6.16
CA LYS A 38 -3.35 -2.91 -6.46
C LYS A 38 -2.37 -2.78 -5.29
N PHE A 39 -1.91 -3.92 -4.81
CA PHE A 39 -0.83 -4.01 -3.87
C PHE A 39 -0.10 -5.32 -4.15
N ASP A 40 1.09 -5.21 -4.71
CA ASP A 40 1.97 -6.30 -5.09
C ASP A 40 3.41 -5.95 -4.70
N THR A 41 4.01 -6.79 -3.85
CA THR A 41 5.37 -6.62 -3.33
C THR A 41 6.38 -7.51 -4.06
N ALA A 42 5.98 -8.18 -5.16
CA ALA A 42 6.91 -8.99 -5.94
C ALA A 42 8.05 -8.12 -6.51
N GLU A 43 9.30 -8.57 -6.33
CA GLU A 43 10.52 -7.83 -6.73
C GLU A 43 10.56 -7.43 -8.21
N THR A 44 9.90 -8.21 -9.08
CA THR A 44 9.93 -8.00 -10.54
C THR A 44 8.87 -7.01 -11.04
N ASN A 45 7.88 -6.67 -10.22
CA ASN A 45 6.79 -5.76 -10.59
C ASN A 45 6.11 -5.16 -9.34
N THR A 46 6.89 -4.52 -8.48
CA THR A 46 6.37 -3.92 -7.25
C THR A 46 5.41 -2.79 -7.57
N VAL A 47 4.14 -2.95 -7.19
CA VAL A 47 3.08 -1.96 -7.35
C VAL A 47 2.36 -1.81 -6.02
N ILE A 48 2.75 -0.79 -5.26
CA ILE A 48 2.17 -0.46 -3.96
C ILE A 48 1.88 1.04 -3.90
N PRO A 49 1.04 1.49 -2.96
CA PRO A 49 0.83 2.91 -2.74
C PRO A 49 2.15 3.65 -2.47
N PHE A 50 2.21 4.89 -2.92
CA PHE A 50 3.32 5.80 -2.66
C PHE A 50 2.78 7.04 -1.94
N PRO A 51 3.50 7.61 -0.96
CA PRO A 51 4.59 6.98 -0.24
C PRO A 51 4.12 5.81 0.62
N ASN A 52 5.02 4.87 0.91
CA ASN A 52 4.78 3.77 1.82
C ASN A 52 6.07 3.37 2.53
N ASP A 53 6.05 3.32 3.86
CA ASP A 53 7.21 2.99 4.68
C ASP A 53 7.72 1.57 4.43
N ILE A 54 6.89 0.66 3.91
CA ILE A 54 7.33 -0.70 3.56
C ILE A 54 8.41 -0.71 2.48
N ILE A 55 8.47 0.34 1.63
CA ILE A 55 9.52 0.47 0.59
C ILE A 55 10.89 0.65 1.24
N TRP A 56 10.92 1.31 2.39
CA TRP A 56 12.14 1.70 3.08
C TRP A 56 12.50 0.75 4.23
N ALA A 57 11.56 -0.07 4.68
CA ALA A 57 11.75 -0.97 5.80
C ALA A 57 12.90 -1.95 5.51
N SER A 58 14.08 -1.68 6.07
CA SER A 58 15.01 -2.75 6.43
C SER A 58 14.52 -3.37 7.75
N ASP A 59 15.21 -4.41 8.23
CA ASP A 59 14.76 -5.36 9.25
C ASP A 59 14.26 -4.78 10.61
N ASN A 60 14.24 -3.46 10.79
CA ASN A 60 13.71 -2.78 11.99
C ASN A 60 12.64 -1.73 11.65
N PHE A 61 11.39 -2.06 11.90
CA PHE A 61 10.31 -1.06 12.02
C PHE A 61 10.45 -0.32 13.37
N PRO A 62 10.32 1.03 13.45
CA PRO A 62 9.85 1.95 12.44
C PRO A 62 10.94 2.87 11.84
N GLY A 63 10.93 3.05 10.52
CA GLY A 63 11.47 4.25 9.87
C GLY A 63 12.97 4.23 9.62
N ASP A 64 13.38 3.49 8.60
CA ASP A 64 14.71 3.65 8.02
C ASP A 64 14.77 4.84 7.06
N ASN A 65 16.01 5.24 6.77
CA ASN A 65 16.26 6.32 5.83
C ASN A 65 15.78 5.93 4.43
N VAL A 66 15.29 6.92 3.70
CA VAL A 66 15.00 6.79 2.27
C VAL A 66 16.26 6.29 1.58
N THR A 67 16.18 5.07 1.06
CA THR A 67 17.31 4.38 0.44
C THR A 67 16.94 4.01 -0.99
N LEU A 68 17.67 4.60 -1.94
CA LEU A 68 17.52 4.33 -3.36
C LEU A 68 18.48 3.21 -3.80
N PRO A 69 18.06 2.29 -4.67
CA PRO A 69 18.88 1.15 -5.08
C PRO A 69 20.06 1.61 -5.96
N THR A 70 21.29 1.44 -5.48
CA THR A 70 22.52 1.77 -6.21
C THR A 70 23.17 0.57 -6.88
N GLU A 71 22.81 -0.63 -6.46
CA GLU A 71 23.32 -1.89 -7.01
C GLU A 71 22.73 -2.15 -8.41
N GLY A 72 23.57 -2.59 -9.35
CA GLY A 72 23.16 -2.86 -10.73
C GLY A 72 22.93 -1.61 -11.61
N LEU A 73 23.12 -0.39 -11.07
CA LEU A 73 23.10 0.83 -11.87
C LEU A 73 24.39 0.99 -12.69
N ASN A 74 24.24 0.92 -14.01
CA ASN A 74 25.33 1.12 -14.97
C ASN A 74 25.56 2.59 -15.34
N ASP A 75 24.62 3.47 -14.98
CA ASP A 75 24.68 4.92 -15.23
C ASP A 75 25.42 5.62 -14.08
N PRO A 76 26.62 6.18 -14.32
CA PRO A 76 27.43 6.81 -13.28
C PRO A 76 26.75 8.02 -12.63
N GLU A 77 25.98 8.79 -13.38
CA GLU A 77 25.34 10.02 -12.88
C GLU A 77 24.18 9.68 -11.96
N LYS A 78 23.33 8.72 -12.35
CA LYS A 78 22.26 8.21 -11.48
C LYS A 78 22.81 7.56 -10.24
N LYS A 79 23.88 6.77 -10.38
CA LYS A 79 24.53 6.13 -9.23
C LYS A 79 25.07 7.18 -8.26
N ALA A 80 25.76 8.21 -8.76
CA ALA A 80 26.26 9.31 -7.93
C ALA A 80 25.12 10.06 -7.21
N LEU A 81 24.04 10.39 -7.92
CA LEU A 81 22.87 11.04 -7.34
C LEU A 81 22.22 10.18 -6.25
N TYR A 82 22.00 8.90 -6.50
CA TYR A 82 21.35 8.00 -5.54
C TYR A 82 22.24 7.78 -4.31
N SER A 83 23.54 7.62 -4.50
CA SER A 83 24.50 7.54 -3.38
C SER A 83 24.52 8.83 -2.56
N ALA A 84 24.45 10.00 -3.19
CA ALA A 84 24.36 11.28 -2.48
C ALA A 84 23.07 11.37 -1.66
N ILE A 85 21.92 11.01 -2.24
CA ILE A 85 20.63 11.00 -1.53
C ILE A 85 20.66 10.04 -0.34
N ASN A 86 21.21 8.83 -0.52
CA ASN A 86 21.33 7.85 0.58
C ASN A 86 22.24 8.39 1.70
N ALA A 87 23.31 9.12 1.36
CA ALA A 87 24.22 9.72 2.34
C ALA A 87 23.56 10.83 3.18
N LEU A 88 22.50 11.47 2.68
CA LEU A 88 21.74 12.48 3.42
C LEU A 88 20.93 11.86 4.58
N ASN A 89 20.76 10.54 4.62
CA ASN A 89 20.05 9.84 5.69
C ASN A 89 18.66 10.44 5.98
N ILE A 90 17.92 10.80 4.92
CA ILE A 90 16.62 11.46 5.03
C ILE A 90 15.60 10.47 5.56
N LYS A 91 14.88 10.84 6.62
CA LYS A 91 13.80 10.02 7.17
C LYS A 91 12.46 10.44 6.58
N GLY A 92 11.93 9.67 5.65
CA GLY A 92 10.65 9.97 5.01
C GLY A 92 10.73 11.01 3.89
N LEU A 93 9.58 11.39 3.35
CA LEU A 93 9.48 12.31 2.20
C LEU A 93 8.90 13.67 2.59
N SER A 94 8.99 14.65 1.70
CA SER A 94 8.43 16.00 1.93
C SER A 94 7.01 15.95 2.56
N PRO A 95 6.70 16.81 3.55
CA PRO A 95 5.34 16.90 4.09
C PRO A 95 4.27 17.32 3.07
N ASN A 96 4.66 17.75 1.86
CA ASN A 96 3.78 18.05 0.74
C ASN A 96 3.74 16.93 -0.32
N THR A 97 4.38 15.78 -0.08
CA THR A 97 4.43 14.69 -1.05
C THR A 97 3.01 14.18 -1.36
N PRO A 98 2.60 14.14 -2.64
CA PRO A 98 1.34 13.53 -3.03
C PRO A 98 1.31 12.03 -2.71
N ILE A 99 0.12 11.53 -2.38
CA ILE A 99 -0.11 10.11 -2.16
C ILE A 99 -0.77 9.53 -3.41
N ALA A 100 -0.21 8.46 -3.96
CA ALA A 100 -0.69 7.77 -5.14
C ALA A 100 -1.03 6.31 -4.80
N ILE A 101 -2.28 5.92 -4.99
CA ILE A 101 -2.81 4.57 -4.69
C ILE A 101 -3.22 3.92 -6.01
N PRO A 102 -2.57 2.82 -6.42
CA PRO A 102 -2.83 2.18 -7.70
C PRO A 102 -4.10 1.33 -7.70
N LEU A 103 -4.77 1.29 -8.85
CA LEU A 103 -5.99 0.54 -9.13
C LEU A 103 -5.72 -0.54 -10.18
N ALA A 104 -6.53 -1.59 -10.15
CA ALA A 104 -6.47 -2.66 -11.14
C ALA A 104 -6.93 -2.23 -12.53
N SER A 105 -7.81 -1.22 -12.58
CA SER A 105 -8.38 -0.66 -13.81
C SER A 105 -8.65 0.84 -13.66
N ASP A 106 -8.90 1.50 -14.79
CA ASP A 106 -9.28 2.91 -14.89
C ASP A 106 -10.79 3.16 -14.69
N ILE A 107 -11.55 2.15 -14.24
CA ILE A 107 -12.98 2.28 -13.94
C ILE A 107 -13.16 3.44 -12.94
N LYS A 108 -13.97 4.42 -13.33
CA LYS A 108 -14.18 5.64 -12.56
C LYS A 108 -14.78 5.34 -11.17
N LEU A 109 -14.25 6.01 -10.17
CA LEU A 109 -14.74 5.98 -8.80
C LEU A 109 -15.88 6.97 -8.60
N SER A 110 -16.79 6.66 -7.69
CA SER A 110 -17.82 7.63 -7.28
C SER A 110 -17.16 8.72 -6.44
N GLY A 111 -17.26 9.98 -6.86
CA GLY A 111 -16.63 11.09 -6.12
C GLY A 111 -17.12 11.21 -4.67
N LYS A 112 -18.38 10.85 -4.40
CA LYS A 112 -18.94 10.82 -3.04
C LYS A 112 -18.30 9.71 -2.19
N SER A 113 -18.16 8.50 -2.74
CA SER A 113 -17.54 7.39 -2.01
C SER A 113 -16.04 7.68 -1.80
N LEU A 114 -15.35 8.19 -2.82
CA LEU A 114 -13.92 8.48 -2.80
C LEU A 114 -13.52 9.40 -1.63
N ASN A 115 -14.23 10.51 -1.44
CA ASN A 115 -13.96 11.44 -0.35
C ASN A 115 -14.32 10.87 1.03
N ASN A 116 -15.29 9.96 1.11
CA ASN A 116 -15.75 9.40 2.37
C ASN A 116 -14.98 8.16 2.80
N SER A 117 -14.29 7.49 1.89
CA SER A 117 -13.65 6.20 2.17
C SER A 117 -12.19 6.31 2.54
N ILE A 118 -11.53 7.43 2.25
CA ILE A 118 -10.09 7.64 2.48
C ILE A 118 -9.90 8.56 3.69
N ARG A 119 -9.06 8.14 4.64
CA ARG A 119 -8.67 8.91 5.82
C ARG A 119 -7.16 8.88 5.98
N ILE A 120 -6.60 9.96 6.50
CA ILE A 120 -5.18 10.07 6.86
C ILE A 120 -5.13 10.46 8.33
N PHE A 121 -4.41 9.69 9.13
CA PHE A 121 -4.34 9.85 10.58
C PHE A 121 -2.89 10.02 11.03
N ASP A 122 -2.62 11.02 11.85
CA ASP A 122 -1.31 11.33 12.40
C ASP A 122 -0.99 10.45 13.61
N LEU A 123 -0.14 9.44 13.42
CA LEU A 123 0.26 8.52 14.48
C LEU A 123 1.18 9.19 15.50
N THR A 124 2.11 10.03 15.04
CA THR A 124 3.04 10.75 15.92
C THR A 124 2.29 11.80 16.74
N GLY A 125 1.40 12.56 16.09
CA GLY A 125 0.50 13.50 16.76
C GLY A 125 -0.37 12.82 17.81
N TYR A 126 -0.93 11.65 17.49
CA TYR A 126 -1.74 10.88 18.44
C TYR A 126 -0.95 10.41 19.67
N GLN A 127 0.30 9.99 19.51
CA GLN A 127 1.16 9.61 20.63
C GLN A 127 1.44 10.77 21.58
N THR A 128 1.55 11.98 21.06
CA THR A 128 1.82 13.19 21.86
C THR A 128 0.56 13.81 22.46
N ASN A 129 -0.57 13.73 21.76
CA ASN A 129 -1.85 14.26 22.19
C ASN A 129 -3.04 13.42 21.70
N PRO A 130 -3.39 12.34 22.43
CA PRO A 130 -4.41 11.38 21.98
C PRO A 130 -5.84 11.92 22.01
N THR A 131 -6.09 13.03 22.71
CA THR A 131 -7.42 13.65 22.80
C THR A 131 -7.69 14.64 21.67
N ALA A 132 -6.66 15.01 20.89
CA ALA A 132 -6.80 15.87 19.73
C ALA A 132 -7.39 15.13 18.52
N ASN A 133 -8.00 15.88 17.60
CA ASN A 133 -8.36 15.35 16.29
C ASN A 133 -7.08 15.25 15.43
N ASN A 134 -6.52 14.04 15.36
CA ASN A 134 -5.30 13.74 14.62
C ASN A 134 -5.57 13.34 13.16
N PHE A 135 -6.78 13.56 12.62
CA PHE A 135 -7.05 13.37 11.20
C PHE A 135 -6.54 14.55 10.36
N PHE A 136 -5.75 14.24 9.34
CA PHE A 136 -5.34 15.20 8.33
C PHE A 136 -6.43 15.34 7.27
N THR A 137 -7.02 16.53 7.15
CA THR A 137 -8.23 16.78 6.34
C THR A 137 -8.05 17.80 5.23
N ASP A 138 -6.97 18.58 5.25
CA ASP A 138 -6.61 19.53 4.20
C ASP A 138 -6.05 18.78 2.98
N ILE A 139 -6.91 18.05 2.27
CA ILE A 139 -6.56 17.23 1.10
C ILE A 139 -7.51 17.44 -0.08
N GLU A 140 -6.99 17.24 -1.28
CA GLU A 140 -7.76 17.06 -2.51
C GLU A 140 -7.54 15.64 -3.06
N ILE A 141 -8.61 14.92 -3.39
CA ILE A 141 -8.53 13.56 -3.94
C ILE A 141 -9.02 13.56 -5.40
N LYS A 142 -8.20 13.02 -6.30
CA LYS A 142 -8.50 12.90 -7.74
C LYS A 142 -8.14 11.51 -8.25
N GLN A 143 -9.00 10.92 -9.08
CA GLN A 143 -8.62 9.75 -9.86
C GLN A 143 -8.06 10.20 -11.22
N ASN A 144 -6.84 9.76 -11.54
CA ASN A 144 -6.19 9.95 -12.83
C ASN A 144 -5.93 8.57 -13.44
N GLY A 145 -6.80 8.11 -14.36
CA GLY A 145 -6.72 6.76 -14.92
C GLY A 145 -6.89 5.68 -13.86
N ASP A 146 -5.91 4.79 -13.76
CA ASP A 146 -5.84 3.71 -12.77
C ASP A 146 -5.12 4.12 -11.47
N MET A 147 -5.03 5.43 -11.17
CA MET A 147 -4.41 5.93 -9.93
C MET A 147 -5.37 6.85 -9.17
N ILE A 148 -5.51 6.63 -7.86
CA ILE A 148 -6.06 7.63 -6.93
C ILE A 148 -4.91 8.48 -6.44
N ASN A 149 -4.97 9.79 -6.67
CA ASN A 149 -4.00 10.76 -6.18
C ASN A 149 -4.64 11.61 -5.08
N ILE A 150 -3.90 11.79 -3.98
CA ILE A 150 -4.26 12.64 -2.85
C ILE A 150 -3.19 13.73 -2.76
N TYR A 151 -3.63 14.97 -2.83
CA TYR A 151 -2.77 16.14 -2.77
C TYR A 151 -3.00 16.85 -1.43
N PRO A 152 -1.98 16.95 -0.56
CA PRO A 152 -2.05 17.81 0.61
C PRO A 152 -2.24 19.27 0.17
N LEU A 153 -3.29 19.93 0.68
CA LEU A 153 -3.54 21.36 0.44
C LEU A 153 -2.76 22.25 1.41
N LYS A 154 -2.27 21.64 2.50
CA LYS A 154 -1.28 22.22 3.41
C LYS A 154 -0.17 21.19 3.67
N PRO A 155 1.04 21.63 4.01
CA PRO A 155 2.06 20.71 4.47
C PRO A 155 1.58 19.95 5.71
N MET A 156 1.82 18.64 5.72
CA MET A 156 1.71 17.84 6.94
C MET A 156 2.78 18.24 7.97
N ALA A 157 2.68 17.76 9.20
CA ALA A 157 3.70 18.03 10.20
C ALA A 157 4.99 17.27 9.84
N ALA A 158 6.13 17.95 9.93
CA ALA A 158 7.45 17.39 9.61
C ALA A 158 7.88 16.33 10.64
N GLY A 159 8.51 15.25 10.20
CA GLY A 159 8.95 14.15 11.06
C GLY A 159 7.83 13.27 11.62
N HIS A 160 6.59 13.49 11.18
CA HIS A 160 5.43 12.72 11.63
C HIS A 160 5.20 11.49 10.75
N LYS A 161 4.70 10.43 11.39
CA LYS A 161 4.24 9.21 10.73
C LYS A 161 2.73 9.25 10.59
N TYR A 162 2.25 8.99 9.38
CA TYR A 162 0.84 8.99 9.04
C TYR A 162 0.37 7.59 8.67
N LEU A 163 -0.86 7.25 9.04
CA LEU A 163 -1.60 6.07 8.63
C LEU A 163 -2.67 6.48 7.61
N VAL A 164 -2.57 5.95 6.40
CA VAL A 164 -3.63 6.05 5.39
C VAL A 164 -4.57 4.87 5.57
N ILE A 165 -5.87 5.14 5.52
CA ILE A 165 -6.92 4.13 5.68
C ILE A 165 -7.92 4.26 4.54
N ILE A 166 -8.16 3.17 3.82
CA ILE A 166 -9.16 3.05 2.77
C ILE A 166 -10.21 2.04 3.21
N THR A 167 -11.46 2.47 3.30
CA THR A 167 -12.58 1.65 3.78
C THR A 167 -13.40 1.05 2.63
N GLY A 168 -14.11 -0.04 2.94
CA GLY A 168 -15.02 -0.76 2.04
C GLY A 168 -16.25 0.04 1.59
N ASP A 169 -16.40 1.29 2.04
CA ASP A 169 -17.39 2.21 1.53
C ASP A 169 -17.02 2.72 0.12
N LEU A 170 -15.77 2.49 -0.34
CA LEU A 170 -15.30 2.91 -1.66
C LEU A 170 -16.04 2.14 -2.75
N LYS A 171 -16.61 2.90 -3.68
CA LYS A 171 -17.45 2.40 -4.78
C LYS A 171 -17.07 3.03 -6.09
N ASP A 172 -17.26 2.29 -7.17
CA ASP A 172 -17.20 2.83 -8.51
C ASP A 172 -18.39 3.75 -8.83
N TYR A 173 -18.36 4.39 -10.00
CA TYR A 173 -19.43 5.29 -10.45
C TYR A 173 -20.79 4.59 -10.64
N ARG A 174 -20.81 3.25 -10.76
CA ARG A 174 -22.00 2.41 -10.91
C ARG A 174 -22.56 1.98 -9.56
N GLY A 175 -21.84 2.23 -8.46
CA GLY A 175 -22.21 1.84 -7.11
C GLY A 175 -21.67 0.48 -6.68
N TYR A 176 -20.87 -0.18 -7.52
CA TYR A 176 -20.22 -1.45 -7.15
C TYR A 176 -19.04 -1.20 -6.21
N PRO A 177 -18.84 -2.07 -5.20
CA PRO A 177 -17.71 -1.97 -4.29
C PRO A 177 -16.37 -2.12 -5.01
N VAL A 178 -15.37 -1.34 -4.58
CA VAL A 178 -13.97 -1.59 -4.94
C VAL A 178 -13.42 -2.70 -4.04
N MET A 179 -12.71 -3.65 -4.63
CA MET A 179 -12.15 -4.79 -3.89
C MET A 179 -10.73 -4.51 -3.38
N PRO A 180 -10.31 -5.10 -2.24
CA PRO A 180 -8.91 -5.08 -1.84
C PRO A 180 -8.04 -5.89 -2.83
N SER A 181 -6.73 -5.71 -2.77
CA SER A 181 -5.81 -6.61 -3.47
C SER A 181 -5.85 -8.02 -2.82
N PRO A 182 -5.58 -9.10 -3.58
CA PRO A 182 -5.51 -10.45 -3.01
C PRO A 182 -4.42 -10.61 -1.94
N VAL A 183 -3.26 -9.94 -2.13
CA VAL A 183 -2.16 -9.93 -1.16
C VAL A 183 -2.63 -9.26 0.13
N TYR A 184 -3.21 -8.07 0.01
CA TYR A 184 -3.70 -7.32 1.16
C TYR A 184 -4.81 -8.08 1.90
N LYS A 185 -5.76 -8.68 1.17
CA LYS A 185 -6.79 -9.53 1.76
C LYS A 185 -6.18 -10.69 2.55
N THR A 186 -5.13 -11.33 2.03
CA THR A 186 -4.39 -12.39 2.72
C THR A 186 -3.76 -11.88 4.02
N LEU A 187 -3.04 -10.75 3.96
CA LEU A 187 -2.41 -10.15 5.14
C LEU A 187 -3.43 -9.80 6.22
N ARG A 188 -4.55 -9.21 5.82
CA ARG A 188 -5.63 -8.82 6.70
C ARG A 188 -6.35 -10.03 7.30
N ASP A 189 -6.71 -11.02 6.49
CA ASP A 189 -7.51 -12.16 6.94
C ASP A 189 -6.67 -13.24 7.67
N THR A 190 -5.35 -13.07 7.74
CA THR A 190 -4.44 -13.96 8.48
C THR A 190 -4.32 -13.52 9.93
N ASP A 191 -4.70 -14.39 10.87
CA ASP A 191 -4.56 -14.14 12.31
C ASP A 191 -3.20 -14.55 12.86
N ASN A 192 -2.53 -15.52 12.23
CA ASN A 192 -1.19 -15.97 12.62
C ASN A 192 -0.21 -15.78 11.45
N CYS A 193 0.56 -14.69 11.47
CA CYS A 193 1.48 -14.35 10.39
C CYS A 193 2.51 -15.45 10.10
N SER A 194 2.89 -16.28 11.08
CA SER A 194 3.85 -17.38 10.89
C SER A 194 3.33 -18.51 10.00
N THR A 195 2.04 -18.56 9.67
CA THR A 195 1.47 -19.57 8.76
C THR A 195 1.62 -19.20 7.28
N LEU A 196 2.09 -17.99 6.95
CA LEU A 196 2.29 -17.57 5.57
C LEU A 196 3.51 -18.26 4.96
N GLY A 197 3.39 -18.68 3.70
CA GLY A 197 4.35 -19.57 3.03
C GLY A 197 5.71 -18.95 2.68
N SER A 198 5.90 -17.64 2.84
CA SER A 198 7.15 -16.94 2.52
C SER A 198 7.54 -15.98 3.65
N PRO A 199 8.82 -15.92 4.07
CA PRO A 199 9.30 -14.98 5.09
C PRO A 199 8.91 -13.53 4.85
N ASP A 200 8.96 -13.05 3.60
CA ASP A 200 8.61 -11.66 3.28
C ASP A 200 7.14 -11.34 3.60
N LEU A 201 6.22 -12.25 3.25
CA LEU A 201 4.81 -12.12 3.62
C LEU A 201 4.60 -12.23 5.14
N GLN A 202 5.40 -13.03 5.85
CA GLN A 202 5.33 -13.10 7.33
C GLN A 202 5.73 -11.77 7.96
N ASN A 203 6.87 -11.20 7.53
CA ASN A 203 7.37 -9.90 8.00
C ASN A 203 6.37 -8.79 7.68
N LEU A 204 5.85 -8.78 6.46
CA LEU A 204 4.83 -7.84 6.03
C LEU A 204 3.54 -7.96 6.87
N CYS A 205 3.07 -9.18 7.11
CA CYS A 205 1.91 -9.41 7.99
C CYS A 205 2.16 -8.87 9.40
N GLN A 206 3.33 -9.14 9.98
CA GLN A 206 3.71 -8.65 11.32
C GLN A 206 3.73 -7.11 11.39
N ASN A 207 4.22 -6.44 10.34
CA ASN A 207 4.25 -4.98 10.28
C ASN A 207 2.84 -4.36 10.25
N TYR A 208 1.87 -5.05 9.66
CA TYR A 208 0.49 -4.56 9.54
C TYR A 208 -0.39 -4.93 10.73
N GLU A 209 -0.07 -6.02 11.44
CA GLU A 209 -0.82 -6.53 12.59
C GLU A 209 -1.28 -5.43 13.57
N PRO A 210 -0.38 -4.57 14.10
CA PRO A 210 -0.78 -3.56 15.09
C PRO A 210 -1.66 -2.45 14.52
N LEU A 211 -1.70 -2.29 13.19
CA LEU A 211 -2.44 -1.22 12.52
C LEU A 211 -3.91 -1.57 12.30
N TRP A 212 -4.26 -2.87 12.23
CA TRP A 212 -5.63 -3.30 11.94
C TRP A 212 -6.64 -2.82 12.97
N GLY A 213 -6.37 -3.10 14.24
CA GLY A 213 -7.25 -2.71 15.35
C GLY A 213 -7.37 -1.20 15.46
N MET A 214 -6.27 -0.48 15.25
CA MET A 214 -6.27 0.98 15.24
C MET A 214 -7.12 1.55 14.10
N ALA A 215 -6.90 1.11 12.87
CA ALA A 215 -7.65 1.59 11.70
C ALA A 215 -9.15 1.29 11.81
N ALA A 216 -9.51 0.10 12.32
CA ALA A 216 -10.88 -0.29 12.60
C ALA A 216 -11.54 0.66 13.61
N ASN A 217 -10.88 0.92 14.74
CA ASN A 217 -11.38 1.83 15.78
C ASN A 217 -11.52 3.27 15.27
N LEU A 218 -10.51 3.78 14.55
CA LEU A 218 -10.50 5.14 14.01
C LEU A 218 -11.62 5.40 12.99
N THR A 219 -12.02 4.38 12.23
CA THR A 219 -13.05 4.51 11.19
C THR A 219 -14.43 4.01 11.63
N GLY A 220 -14.52 3.37 12.79
CA GLY A 220 -15.74 2.64 13.21
C GLY A 220 -16.08 1.46 12.29
N LYS A 221 -15.12 0.97 11.50
CA LYS A 221 -15.29 -0.16 10.59
C LYS A 221 -14.72 -1.42 11.22
N LYS A 222 -15.23 -2.57 10.79
CA LYS A 222 -14.60 -3.85 11.10
C LYS A 222 -13.33 -4.03 10.27
N LYS A 223 -12.40 -4.85 10.77
CA LYS A 223 -11.14 -5.20 10.07
C LYS A 223 -11.41 -5.66 8.64
N GLU A 224 -12.42 -6.49 8.42
CA GLU A 224 -12.76 -7.07 7.12
C GLU A 224 -13.29 -6.03 6.11
N ASN A 225 -13.71 -4.86 6.61
CA ASN A 225 -14.18 -3.73 5.81
C ASN A 225 -13.06 -2.71 5.53
N LEU A 226 -11.80 -3.01 5.86
CA LEU A 226 -10.65 -2.21 5.43
C LEU A 226 -10.15 -2.76 4.09
N LEU A 227 -10.12 -1.90 3.07
CA LEU A 227 -9.65 -2.26 1.73
C LEU A 227 -8.13 -2.16 1.62
N GLU A 228 -7.55 -1.12 2.21
CA GLU A 228 -6.11 -0.89 2.25
C GLU A 228 -5.73 0.04 3.41
N ILE A 229 -4.58 -0.21 4.02
CA ILE A 229 -3.93 0.64 5.00
C ILE A 229 -2.45 0.65 4.68
N PHE A 230 -1.78 1.75 4.95
CA PHE A 230 -0.33 1.81 4.87
C PHE A 230 0.14 3.02 5.65
N THR A 231 1.42 3.01 6.04
CA THR A 231 2.02 4.16 6.70
C THR A 231 3.01 4.85 5.80
N PHE A 232 3.20 6.14 6.03
CA PHE A 232 4.34 6.86 5.48
C PHE A 232 4.86 7.87 6.50
N THR A 233 6.14 8.15 6.41
CA THR A 233 6.82 9.12 7.26
C THR A 233 7.16 10.38 6.46
N THR A 234 6.97 11.53 7.08
CA THR A 234 7.37 12.83 6.54
C THR A 234 8.77 13.19 7.00
N ALA A 235 9.52 13.88 6.14
CA ALA A 235 10.85 14.40 6.42
C ALA A 235 10.81 15.34 7.63
N ASP A 236 11.71 15.10 8.59
CA ASP A 236 11.95 15.93 9.76
C ASP A 236 12.84 17.14 9.46
N LYS A 237 13.52 17.12 8.30
CA LYS A 237 14.49 18.13 7.89
C LYS A 237 14.19 18.67 6.50
N THR A 238 14.29 19.99 6.38
CA THR A 238 14.44 20.66 5.07
C THR A 238 15.93 20.65 4.72
N LEU A 239 16.29 20.13 3.56
CA LEU A 239 17.68 20.10 3.11
C LEU A 239 18.22 21.53 2.96
N GLY A 240 19.30 21.83 3.66
CA GLY A 240 20.06 23.08 3.55
C GLY A 240 21.29 22.94 2.65
N LEU A 241 21.95 24.05 2.31
CA LEU A 241 23.20 24.02 1.52
C LEU A 241 24.30 23.27 2.27
N GLU A 242 24.33 23.42 3.59
CA GLU A 242 25.24 22.75 4.52
C GLU A 242 25.16 21.21 4.46
N ASP A 243 24.01 20.65 4.04
CA ASP A 243 23.81 19.21 3.94
C ASP A 243 24.45 18.59 2.69
N PHE A 244 24.77 19.43 1.71
CA PHE A 244 25.45 19.03 0.48
C PHE A 244 26.98 19.14 0.58
N GLY A 245 27.52 19.50 1.75
CA GLY A 245 28.96 19.62 1.97
C GLY A 245 29.61 20.75 1.17
N VAL A 246 28.84 21.81 0.87
CA VAL A 246 29.30 23.05 0.21
C VAL A 246 29.52 24.16 1.22
#